data_AF-A0AAW9H4W1-F1
#
_entry.id   AF-A0AAW9H4W1-F1
#
_cell.length_a   1.000
_cell.length_b   1.000
_cell.length_c   1.000
_cell.angle_alpha   90.00
_cell.angle_beta   90.00
_cell.angle_gamma   90.00
#
_symmetry.space_group_name_H-M   'P 1'
#
loop_
_entity.id
_entity.type
_entity.pdbx_description
1 polymer ?
#
loop_
_entity_poly.entity_id
_entity_poly.type
_entity_poly.pdbx_seq_one_letter_code
_entity_poly.pdbx_strand_id
1 'polypeptide(L)'
;MSARAWRIWLPALLLVAAALLPQRAAATTTCTAQATAVSFGTLSDTAATDATAQILVTCQTGAISVLGTIYVRMCLNIGEGAQGAGLGITPRRMLNPLNDSLGFQLYRDSARSLIWGSALSGSTPLQVDLTYSSLATGGSGTGTYTIYARVPLQSGIATGAYQNSFSGVYTNLQYRYDEPLVGNPAVIPTSCTTGGKGGGTSVQFPFVASATAAPTCTIASIADLDFGTQSGLIDNPLNYTTVLSMNCRYRTAWQVSLDNGQNASGNVRRMRSASGQYLTYELYRDAARTQRWGSTLNTDTQTGTGTGSAQTLTLYGQVPARQTPAPGSYSDVVKVTVTY
;
A
#
# COMPACT_ATOMS: atom_id res chain seq x y z
N MET A 1 -0.80 -86.83 9.24
CA MET A 1 -1.14 -85.39 9.30
C MET A 1 0.16 -84.60 9.23
N SER A 2 0.84 -84.63 8.08
CA SER A 2 0.76 -83.71 6.93
C SER A 2 1.67 -82.49 7.09
N ALA A 3 2.84 -82.58 6.43
CA ALA A 3 3.83 -81.51 6.19
C ALA A 3 3.28 -80.24 5.48
N ARG A 4 1.95 -80.18 5.27
CA ARG A 4 1.21 -79.02 4.76
C ARG A 4 0.92 -77.98 5.84
N ALA A 5 0.85 -78.36 7.12
CA ALA A 5 0.63 -77.39 8.19
C ALA A 5 1.87 -76.50 8.39
N TRP A 6 3.08 -77.06 8.44
CA TRP A 6 4.31 -76.27 8.68
C TRP A 6 4.62 -75.21 7.61
N ARG A 7 4.22 -75.44 6.35
CA ARG A 7 4.46 -74.52 5.22
C ARG A 7 3.58 -73.27 5.22
N ILE A 8 2.47 -73.26 5.96
CA ILE A 8 1.54 -72.12 6.03
C ILE A 8 1.84 -71.23 7.24
N TRP A 9 2.41 -71.79 8.31
CA TRP A 9 2.66 -71.05 9.55
C TRP A 9 3.97 -70.26 9.53
N LEU A 10 4.99 -70.69 8.77
CA LEU A 10 6.23 -69.91 8.59
C LEU A 10 6.04 -68.53 7.92
N PRO A 11 5.32 -68.38 6.80
CA PRO A 11 5.10 -67.06 6.19
C PRO A 11 4.20 -66.16 7.04
N ALA A 12 3.25 -66.75 7.79
CA ALA A 12 2.42 -66.01 8.73
C ALA A 12 3.22 -65.49 9.95
N LEU A 13 4.15 -66.28 10.49
CA LEU A 13 5.05 -65.84 11.56
C LEU A 13 6.05 -64.76 11.09
N LEU A 14 6.53 -64.83 9.84
CA LEU A 14 7.39 -63.81 9.25
C LEU A 14 6.65 -62.49 8.97
N LEU A 15 5.37 -62.53 8.58
CA LEU A 15 4.51 -61.35 8.41
C LEU A 15 4.17 -60.68 9.75
N VAL A 16 3.93 -61.45 10.80
CA VAL A 16 3.70 -60.93 12.15
C VAL A 16 5.00 -60.36 12.76
N ALA A 17 6.16 -60.99 12.50
CA ALA A 17 7.46 -60.46 12.91
C ALA A 17 7.83 -59.16 12.15
N ALA A 18 7.43 -59.02 10.88
CA ALA A 18 7.61 -57.78 10.12
C ALA A 18 6.64 -56.65 10.57
N ALA A 19 5.45 -57.00 11.08
CA ALA A 19 4.51 -56.04 11.67
C ALA A 19 4.87 -55.63 13.12
N LEU A 20 5.73 -56.41 13.79
CA LEU A 20 6.30 -56.12 15.11
C LEU A 20 7.66 -55.42 15.05
N LEU A 21 8.17 -55.10 13.85
CA LEU A 21 9.30 -54.19 13.73
C LEU A 21 8.86 -52.82 14.26
N PRO A 22 9.56 -52.23 15.25
CA PRO A 22 9.23 -50.92 15.74
C PRO A 22 9.29 -49.94 14.57
N GLN A 23 8.14 -49.41 14.14
CA GLN A 23 8.13 -48.24 13.29
C GLN A 23 8.89 -47.18 14.05
N ARG A 24 10.02 -46.73 13.49
CA ARG A 24 10.78 -45.62 14.06
C ARG A 24 9.84 -44.42 14.07
N ALA A 25 9.25 -44.13 15.21
CA ALA A 25 8.66 -42.84 15.50
C ALA A 25 9.83 -41.86 15.53
N ALA A 26 10.23 -41.35 14.37
CA ALA A 26 11.21 -40.29 14.29
C ALA A 26 10.51 -39.02 14.80
N ALA A 27 11.00 -38.47 15.91
CA ALA A 27 10.68 -37.10 16.27
C ALA A 27 11.04 -36.23 15.06
N THR A 28 10.01 -35.68 14.42
CA THR A 28 10.17 -34.81 13.27
C THR A 28 10.05 -33.39 13.77
N THR A 29 11.08 -32.58 13.56
CA THR A 29 10.98 -31.14 13.79
C THR A 29 10.12 -30.50 12.70
N THR A 30 9.04 -29.84 13.12
CA THR A 30 8.16 -29.06 12.26
C THR A 30 8.27 -27.59 12.60
N CYS A 31 8.35 -26.73 11.58
CA CYS A 31 8.35 -25.28 11.77
C CYS A 31 7.10 -24.67 11.13
N THR A 32 6.53 -23.66 11.77
CA THR A 32 5.44 -22.83 11.26
C THR A 32 5.88 -21.38 11.23
N ALA A 33 5.41 -20.60 10.26
CA ALA A 33 5.70 -19.18 10.16
C ALA A 33 4.41 -18.38 9.98
N GLN A 34 4.33 -17.24 10.66
CA GLN A 34 3.23 -16.29 10.56
C GLN A 34 3.80 -14.88 10.43
N ALA A 35 3.25 -14.09 9.53
CA ALA A 35 3.72 -12.74 9.27
C ALA A 35 2.59 -11.72 9.52
N THR A 36 2.94 -10.58 10.10
CA THR A 36 2.01 -9.43 10.18
C THR A 36 2.02 -8.66 8.86
N ALA A 37 0.96 -7.90 8.59
CA ALA A 37 0.92 -7.02 7.42
C ALA A 37 1.98 -5.90 7.51
N VAL A 38 2.51 -5.50 6.35
CA VAL A 38 3.34 -4.30 6.20
C VAL A 38 2.40 -3.14 5.86
N SER A 39 2.06 -2.30 6.85
CA SER A 39 1.18 -1.16 6.63
C SER A 39 1.96 0.15 6.68
N PHE A 40 2.00 0.86 5.56
CA PHE A 40 2.60 2.19 5.45
C PHE A 40 1.64 3.32 5.89
N GLY A 41 0.35 3.02 6.02
CA GLY A 41 -0.68 4.04 6.25
C GLY A 41 -0.76 5.04 5.08
N THR A 42 -1.04 6.31 5.40
CA THR A 42 -1.08 7.39 4.40
C THR A 42 0.33 7.85 4.06
N LEU A 43 0.65 7.88 2.77
CA LEU A 43 1.95 8.32 2.27
C LEU A 43 2.20 9.81 2.53
N SER A 44 3.46 10.13 2.82
CA SER A 44 3.94 11.51 2.85
C SER A 44 4.20 12.05 1.43
N ASP A 45 3.84 13.31 1.22
CA ASP A 45 4.11 14.03 -0.04
C ASP A 45 5.52 14.65 -0.07
N THR A 46 6.27 14.59 1.04
CA THR A 46 7.55 15.30 1.21
C THR A 46 8.71 14.40 1.61
N ALA A 47 8.44 13.17 2.05
CA ALA A 47 9.46 12.24 2.52
C ALA A 47 9.11 10.79 2.17
N ALA A 48 10.10 9.91 2.23
CA ALA A 48 9.85 8.48 2.18
C ALA A 48 8.99 8.04 3.37
N THR A 49 8.10 7.07 3.14
CA THR A 49 7.25 6.50 4.19
C THR A 49 7.78 5.12 4.57
N ASP A 50 8.12 4.95 5.84
CA ASP A 50 8.71 3.72 6.36
C ASP A 50 7.70 2.94 7.19
N ALA A 51 7.81 1.60 7.17
CA ALA A 51 6.99 0.72 7.98
C ALA A 51 7.79 -0.50 8.44
N THR A 52 7.27 -1.22 9.43
CA THR A 52 7.84 -2.50 9.88
C THR A 52 6.75 -3.54 10.04
N ALA A 53 7.11 -4.80 9.81
CA ALA A 53 6.28 -5.97 10.13
C ALA A 53 7.13 -7.05 10.79
N GLN A 54 6.49 -8.06 11.37
CA GLN A 54 7.19 -9.15 12.04
C GLN A 54 6.81 -10.50 11.42
N ILE A 55 7.80 -11.38 11.32
CA ILE A 55 7.61 -12.80 11.04
C ILE A 55 7.93 -13.56 12.33
N LEU A 56 6.92 -14.23 12.89
CA LEU A 56 7.08 -15.16 13.99
C LEU A 56 7.25 -16.56 13.42
N VAL A 57 8.38 -17.21 13.73
CA VAL A 57 8.63 -18.60 13.41
C VAL A 57 8.61 -19.40 14.70
N THR A 58 7.87 -20.51 14.69
CA THR A 58 7.82 -21.49 15.79
C THR A 58 8.25 -22.83 15.26
N CYS A 59 9.24 -23.46 15.87
CA CYS A 59 9.64 -24.83 15.57
C CYS A 59 9.37 -25.72 16.77
N GLN A 60 8.86 -26.93 16.52
CA GLN A 60 8.54 -27.92 17.53
C GLN A 60 9.14 -29.27 17.14
N THR A 61 9.75 -29.94 18.11
CA THR A 61 10.25 -31.31 17.97
C THR A 61 9.43 -32.21 18.90
N GLY A 62 8.97 -33.35 18.38
CA GLY A 62 8.31 -34.38 19.17
C GLY A 62 9.25 -35.03 20.21
N ALA A 63 8.74 -36.01 20.95
CA ALA A 63 9.54 -36.73 21.95
C ALA A 63 10.77 -37.39 21.31
N ILE A 64 11.96 -36.97 21.73
CA ILE A 64 13.24 -37.53 21.28
C ILE A 64 13.81 -38.49 22.31
N SER A 65 14.64 -39.41 21.84
CA SER A 65 15.29 -40.43 22.66
C SER A 65 16.45 -39.91 23.52
N VAL A 66 16.91 -38.66 23.32
CA VAL A 66 18.06 -38.06 24.01
C VAL A 66 17.82 -36.58 24.28
N LEU A 67 17.99 -36.12 25.52
CA LEU A 67 17.93 -34.70 25.86
C LEU A 67 19.06 -33.92 25.17
N GLY A 68 18.77 -32.74 24.60
CA GLY A 68 19.82 -31.87 24.11
C GLY A 68 19.32 -30.64 23.36
N THR A 69 20.19 -30.02 22.57
CA THR A 69 19.87 -28.82 21.80
C THR A 69 19.51 -29.20 20.37
N ILE A 70 18.36 -28.72 19.92
CA ILE A 70 17.92 -28.78 18.53
C ILE A 70 18.48 -27.58 17.79
N TYR A 71 19.02 -27.81 16.61
CA TYR A 71 19.57 -26.78 15.73
C TYR A 71 18.76 -26.71 14.45
N VAL A 72 18.22 -25.54 14.14
CA VAL A 72 17.42 -25.30 12.93
C VAL A 72 18.04 -24.15 12.14
N ARG A 73 18.35 -24.39 10.87
CA ARG A 73 18.76 -23.34 9.92
C ARG A 73 17.63 -23.07 8.94
N MET A 74 17.24 -21.81 8.83
CA MET A 74 16.05 -21.37 8.14
C MET A 74 16.36 -20.30 7.10
N CYS A 75 15.66 -20.32 5.97
CA CYS A 75 15.63 -19.26 4.99
C CYS A 75 14.21 -18.75 4.83
N LEU A 76 14.02 -17.49 5.19
CA LEU A 76 12.79 -16.75 5.01
C LEU A 76 12.83 -16.07 3.65
N ASN A 77 12.15 -16.66 2.67
CA ASN A 77 12.08 -16.18 1.31
C ASN A 77 10.90 -15.24 1.13
N ILE A 78 11.15 -14.05 0.59
CA ILE A 78 10.11 -13.11 0.16
C ILE A 78 10.41 -12.69 -1.28
N GLY A 79 9.54 -13.05 -2.21
CA GLY A 79 9.64 -12.72 -3.64
C GLY A 79 9.08 -11.35 -3.96
N GLU A 80 8.70 -11.13 -5.22
CA GLU A 80 8.12 -9.86 -5.72
C GLU A 80 6.66 -9.62 -5.32
N GLY A 81 5.95 -10.67 -4.89
CA GLY A 81 4.52 -10.64 -4.58
C GLY A 81 3.64 -10.68 -5.83
N ALA A 82 2.34 -10.91 -5.65
CA ALA A 82 1.39 -11.13 -6.75
C ALA A 82 1.27 -9.92 -7.68
N GLN A 83 1.47 -8.72 -7.14
CA GLN A 83 1.46 -7.47 -7.91
C GLN A 83 2.82 -7.17 -8.54
N GLY A 84 3.87 -7.98 -8.36
CA GLY A 84 5.21 -7.77 -8.95
C GLY A 84 5.27 -7.97 -10.47
N ALA A 85 4.42 -8.84 -11.02
CA ALA A 85 4.32 -9.16 -12.45
C ALA A 85 5.65 -9.52 -13.16
N GLY A 86 6.53 -10.27 -12.51
CA GLY A 86 7.79 -10.73 -13.07
C GLY A 86 8.87 -9.65 -13.20
N LEU A 87 8.63 -8.44 -12.67
CA LEU A 87 9.61 -7.33 -12.69
C LEU A 87 10.72 -7.50 -11.65
N GLY A 88 10.62 -8.53 -10.80
CA GLY A 88 11.58 -8.82 -9.75
C GLY A 88 11.35 -7.97 -8.52
N ILE A 89 12.38 -7.92 -7.67
CA ILE A 89 12.30 -7.27 -6.37
C ILE A 89 12.96 -5.90 -6.34
N THR A 90 13.43 -5.32 -7.46
CA THR A 90 14.21 -4.07 -7.48
C THR A 90 13.66 -3.03 -8.46
N PRO A 91 12.71 -2.17 -8.06
CA PRO A 91 11.94 -2.20 -6.81
C PRO A 91 10.77 -3.21 -6.89
N ARG A 92 10.14 -3.49 -5.74
CA ARG A 92 8.81 -4.13 -5.75
C ARG A 92 7.76 -3.07 -6.08
N ARG A 93 6.58 -3.50 -6.53
CA ARG A 93 5.45 -2.61 -6.78
C ARG A 93 4.18 -3.05 -6.07
N MET A 94 3.39 -2.10 -5.64
CA MET A 94 1.99 -2.26 -5.28
C MET A 94 1.12 -1.73 -6.42
N LEU A 95 -0.09 -2.27 -6.53
CA LEU A 95 -1.08 -1.77 -7.48
C LEU A 95 -2.33 -1.29 -6.73
N ASN A 96 -2.96 -0.25 -7.25
CA ASN A 96 -4.33 0.12 -6.88
C ASN A 96 -5.34 -0.66 -7.76
N PRO A 97 -6.66 -0.59 -7.50
CA PRO A 97 -7.68 -1.27 -8.32
C PRO A 97 -7.73 -0.85 -9.79
N LEU A 98 -7.10 0.29 -10.15
CA LEU A 98 -7.02 0.81 -11.52
C LEU A 98 -5.70 0.44 -12.22
N ASN A 99 -4.88 -0.41 -11.58
CA ASN A 99 -3.54 -0.82 -12.04
C ASN A 99 -2.49 0.31 -12.10
N ASP A 100 -2.72 1.43 -11.41
CA ASP A 100 -1.64 2.39 -11.20
C ASP A 100 -0.62 1.80 -10.22
N SER A 101 0.67 2.07 -10.44
CA SER A 101 1.78 1.45 -9.72
C SER A 101 2.36 2.38 -8.65
N LEU A 102 2.75 1.80 -7.53
CA LEU A 102 3.51 2.44 -6.46
C LEU A 102 4.74 1.59 -6.13
N GLY A 103 5.93 2.15 -6.27
CA GLY A 103 7.17 1.46 -5.89
C GLY A 103 7.33 1.37 -4.37
N PHE A 104 7.81 0.23 -3.89
CA PHE A 104 8.21 0.05 -2.49
C PHE A 104 9.31 -1.01 -2.38
N GLN A 105 9.88 -1.14 -1.17
CA GLN A 105 10.88 -2.14 -0.90
C GLN A 105 10.80 -2.73 0.51
N LEU A 106 11.23 -3.99 0.65
CA LEU A 106 11.42 -4.71 1.90
C LEU A 106 12.90 -5.04 2.09
N TYR A 107 13.39 -4.87 3.31
CA TYR A 107 14.78 -4.98 3.71
C TYR A 107 14.89 -5.84 4.97
N ARG A 108 16.03 -6.52 5.10
CA ARG A 108 16.35 -7.39 6.23
C ARG A 108 17.15 -6.70 7.34
N ASP A 109 17.49 -5.44 7.14
CA ASP A 109 18.25 -4.60 8.08
C ASP A 109 17.55 -3.26 8.32
N SER A 110 17.74 -2.71 9.51
CA SER A 110 17.15 -1.42 9.91
C SER A 110 17.69 -0.23 9.10
N ALA A 111 18.90 -0.34 8.57
CA ALA A 111 19.50 0.66 7.69
C ALA A 111 18.93 0.64 6.26
N ARG A 112 18.08 -0.35 5.91
CA ARG A 112 17.44 -0.50 4.59
C ARG A 112 18.46 -0.55 3.45
N SER A 113 19.55 -1.27 3.68
CA SER A 113 20.65 -1.44 2.71
C SER A 113 20.63 -2.80 2.02
N LEU A 114 20.03 -3.81 2.67
CA LEU A 114 19.99 -5.19 2.20
C LEU A 114 18.55 -5.57 1.85
N ILE A 115 18.28 -5.64 0.55
CA ILE A 115 16.96 -6.03 0.04
C ILE A 115 16.65 -7.47 0.47
N TRP A 116 15.44 -7.68 0.98
CA TRP A 116 14.95 -9.01 1.33
C TRP A 116 14.45 -9.70 0.06
N GLY A 117 15.06 -10.82 -0.32
CA GLY A 117 14.71 -11.60 -1.50
C GLY A 117 14.27 -13.04 -1.21
N SER A 118 14.33 -13.85 -2.24
CA SER A 118 13.98 -15.27 -2.27
C SER A 118 15.01 -16.04 -3.10
N ALA A 119 15.59 -17.09 -2.52
CA ALA A 119 16.47 -18.00 -3.23
C ALA A 119 15.74 -18.73 -4.37
N LEU A 120 14.43 -18.90 -4.25
CA LEU A 120 13.56 -19.51 -5.28
C LEU A 120 13.49 -18.68 -6.56
N SER A 121 13.81 -17.39 -6.48
CA SER A 121 13.82 -16.46 -7.61
C SER A 121 15.20 -15.85 -7.85
N GLY A 122 16.28 -16.54 -7.44
CA GLY A 122 17.66 -16.12 -7.69
C GLY A 122 18.14 -14.90 -6.89
N SER A 123 17.45 -14.55 -5.79
CA SER A 123 17.81 -13.42 -4.91
C SER A 123 18.10 -13.89 -3.48
N THR A 124 18.60 -13.01 -2.61
CA THR A 124 19.09 -13.42 -1.28
C THR A 124 17.99 -13.37 -0.22
N PRO A 125 17.58 -14.50 0.40
CA PRO A 125 16.63 -14.49 1.52
C PRO A 125 17.29 -14.02 2.83
N LEU A 126 16.49 -13.91 3.88
CA LEU A 126 17.02 -13.82 5.24
C LEU A 126 17.31 -15.25 5.74
N GLN A 127 18.59 -15.56 5.94
CA GLN A 127 19.04 -16.80 6.55
C GLN A 127 19.27 -16.58 8.05
N VAL A 128 18.67 -17.42 8.88
CA VAL A 128 18.69 -17.31 10.34
C VAL A 128 18.74 -18.68 10.98
N ASP A 129 19.36 -18.74 12.15
CA ASP A 129 19.49 -19.95 12.95
C ASP A 129 18.60 -19.84 14.19
N LEU A 130 17.93 -20.94 14.55
CA LEU A 130 17.13 -21.07 15.76
C LEU A 130 17.63 -22.29 16.55
N THR A 131 17.79 -22.12 17.85
CA THR A 131 18.18 -23.19 18.76
C THR A 131 17.25 -23.24 19.96
N TYR A 132 16.92 -24.44 20.41
CA TYR A 132 16.12 -24.65 21.60
C TYR A 132 16.42 -26.01 22.21
N SER A 133 16.20 -26.13 23.52
CA SER A 133 16.37 -27.39 24.22
C SER A 133 15.15 -28.28 24.05
N SER A 134 15.39 -29.58 23.93
CA SER A 134 14.37 -30.62 23.89
C SER A 134 14.47 -31.50 25.13
N LEU A 135 13.30 -31.74 25.75
CA LEU A 135 13.12 -32.63 26.88
C LEU A 135 12.61 -34.00 26.41
N ALA A 136 12.46 -34.95 27.33
CA ALA A 136 11.99 -36.31 27.02
C ALA A 136 10.60 -36.33 26.34
N THR A 137 9.80 -35.29 26.52
CA THR A 137 8.48 -35.11 25.89
C THR A 137 8.50 -34.26 24.62
N GLY A 138 9.67 -33.75 24.20
CA GLY A 138 9.83 -32.84 23.06
C GLY A 138 10.33 -31.45 23.46
N GLY A 139 10.37 -30.53 22.49
CA GLY A 139 10.84 -29.16 22.69
C GLY A 139 10.23 -28.19 21.68
N SER A 140 10.29 -26.89 22.01
CA SER A 140 9.85 -25.83 21.10
C SER A 140 10.73 -24.61 21.21
N GLY A 141 10.96 -23.94 20.08
CA GLY A 141 11.66 -22.66 20.01
C GLY A 141 10.91 -21.67 19.13
N THR A 142 11.05 -20.39 19.45
CA THR A 142 10.44 -19.28 18.69
C THR A 142 11.46 -18.22 18.33
N GLY A 143 11.37 -17.68 17.13
CA GLY A 143 12.17 -16.54 16.66
C GLY A 143 11.30 -15.50 15.96
N THR A 144 11.57 -14.21 16.24
CA THR A 144 10.87 -13.10 15.60
C THR A 144 11.84 -12.32 14.72
N TYR A 145 11.46 -12.09 13.46
CA TYR A 145 12.28 -11.42 12.46
C TYR A 145 11.54 -10.22 11.89
N THR A 146 12.18 -9.04 11.91
CA THR A 146 11.55 -7.79 11.50
C THR A 146 11.77 -7.54 10.01
N ILE A 147 10.68 -7.36 9.27
CA ILE A 147 10.68 -6.82 7.91
C ILE A 147 10.76 -5.30 8.03
N TYR A 148 11.79 -4.68 7.47
CA TYR A 148 11.91 -3.22 7.35
C TYR A 148 11.44 -2.81 5.96
N ALA A 149 10.52 -1.87 5.86
CA ALA A 149 9.89 -1.52 4.59
C ALA A 149 9.99 -0.01 4.31
N ARG A 150 10.04 0.36 3.03
CA ARG A 150 10.06 1.76 2.57
C ARG A 150 9.28 1.94 1.28
N VAL A 151 8.42 2.95 1.25
CA VAL A 151 7.95 3.61 0.03
C VAL A 151 8.83 4.85 -0.18
N PRO A 152 9.71 4.89 -1.19
CA PRO A 152 10.48 6.10 -1.48
C PRO A 152 9.56 7.23 -1.94
N LEU A 153 10.02 8.47 -1.77
CA LEU A 153 9.34 9.64 -2.32
C LEU A 153 9.26 9.49 -3.85
N GLN A 154 8.05 9.50 -4.39
CA GLN A 154 7.79 9.33 -5.82
C GLN A 154 6.73 10.36 -6.26
N SER A 155 6.93 10.96 -7.43
CA SER A 155 5.98 11.87 -8.06
C SER A 155 4.98 11.09 -8.93
N GLY A 156 3.86 11.73 -9.30
CA GLY A 156 2.89 11.16 -10.24
C GLY A 156 2.08 9.98 -9.70
N ILE A 157 2.13 9.71 -8.39
CA ILE A 157 1.33 8.66 -7.75
C ILE A 157 -0.16 9.05 -7.85
N ALA A 158 -0.99 8.13 -8.33
CA ALA A 158 -2.44 8.30 -8.31
C ALA A 158 -2.99 8.24 -6.88
N THR A 159 -4.07 8.96 -6.59
CA THR A 159 -4.79 8.75 -5.33
C THR A 159 -5.36 7.32 -5.27
N GLY A 160 -5.40 6.74 -4.07
CA GLY A 160 -6.04 5.44 -3.83
C GLY A 160 -5.31 4.54 -2.85
N ALA A 161 -5.90 3.36 -2.64
CA ALA A 161 -5.33 2.29 -1.86
C ALA A 161 -4.49 1.37 -2.75
N TYR A 162 -3.25 1.12 -2.33
CA TYR A 162 -2.27 0.30 -3.01
C TYR A 162 -2.00 -0.96 -2.20
N GLN A 163 -1.89 -2.11 -2.87
CA GLN A 163 -1.53 -3.36 -2.22
C GLN A 163 -0.56 -4.21 -3.05
N ASN A 164 0.24 -5.00 -2.36
CA ASN A 164 0.92 -6.18 -2.91
C ASN A 164 0.72 -7.37 -1.97
N SER A 165 0.14 -8.44 -2.48
CA SER A 165 -0.15 -9.68 -1.75
C SER A 165 1.00 -10.67 -1.89
N PHE A 166 1.51 -11.14 -0.77
CA PHE A 166 2.59 -12.11 -0.69
C PHE A 166 2.01 -13.45 -0.23
N SER A 167 1.89 -14.40 -1.13
CA SER A 167 1.39 -15.75 -0.86
C SER A 167 1.95 -16.76 -1.86
N GLY A 168 1.81 -18.06 -1.59
CA GLY A 168 2.22 -19.13 -2.50
C GLY A 168 3.72 -19.07 -2.84
N VAL A 169 4.07 -18.91 -4.11
CA VAL A 169 5.48 -18.89 -4.52
C VAL A 169 6.25 -17.66 -4.03
N TYR A 170 5.55 -16.61 -3.56
CA TYR A 170 6.17 -15.35 -3.14
C TYR A 170 6.61 -15.33 -1.68
N THR A 171 6.21 -16.31 -0.86
CA THR A 171 6.63 -16.40 0.55
C THR A 171 6.98 -17.82 0.88
N ASN A 172 8.16 -18.08 1.42
CA ASN A 172 8.47 -19.45 1.81
C ASN A 172 9.53 -19.56 2.90
N LEU A 173 9.21 -20.31 3.95
CA LEU A 173 10.16 -20.75 4.96
C LEU A 173 10.69 -22.12 4.52
N GLN A 174 11.96 -22.16 4.14
CA GLN A 174 12.71 -23.40 3.94
C GLN A 174 13.57 -23.64 5.16
N TYR A 175 13.60 -24.87 5.68
CA TYR A 175 14.43 -25.17 6.83
C TYR A 175 15.01 -26.58 6.80
N ARG A 176 16.19 -26.70 7.41
CA ARG A 176 16.80 -27.97 7.80
C ARG A 176 16.97 -27.96 9.31
N TYR A 177 16.96 -29.15 9.90
CA TYR A 177 17.19 -29.30 11.32
C TYR A 177 18.10 -30.49 11.62
N ASP A 178 18.75 -30.42 12.77
CA ASP A 178 19.51 -31.51 13.35
C ASP A 178 19.14 -31.68 14.82
N GLU A 179 19.00 -32.94 15.23
CA GLU A 179 18.58 -33.34 16.56
C GLU A 179 19.65 -34.24 17.19
N PRO A 180 19.90 -34.16 18.50
CA PRO A 180 20.95 -34.95 19.12
C PRO A 180 20.57 -36.43 19.13
N LEU A 181 21.51 -37.31 18.77
CA LEU A 181 21.36 -38.76 18.88
C LEU A 181 22.46 -39.31 19.80
N VAL A 182 22.23 -40.49 20.38
CA VAL A 182 23.24 -41.16 21.22
C VAL A 182 24.53 -41.32 20.40
N GLY A 183 25.63 -40.74 20.90
CA GLY A 183 26.94 -40.80 20.25
C GLY A 183 27.14 -39.85 19.05
N ASN A 184 26.16 -39.00 18.72
CA ASN A 184 26.29 -38.01 17.65
C ASN A 184 25.63 -36.65 18.03
N PRO A 185 26.42 -35.64 18.45
CA PRO A 185 25.89 -34.34 18.82
C PRO A 185 25.26 -33.65 17.60
N ALA A 186 24.19 -32.89 17.83
CA ALA A 186 23.57 -32.09 16.78
C ALA A 186 24.44 -30.89 16.42
N VAL A 187 24.44 -30.51 15.14
CA VAL A 187 25.13 -29.31 14.64
C VAL A 187 24.18 -28.46 13.80
N ILE A 188 24.51 -27.18 13.67
CA ILE A 188 23.79 -26.30 12.74
C ILE A 188 23.88 -26.89 11.31
N PRO A 189 22.75 -27.10 10.61
CA PRO A 189 22.76 -27.55 9.23
C PRO A 189 23.59 -26.63 8.33
N THR A 190 24.18 -27.18 7.28
CA THR A 190 25.06 -26.41 6.37
C THR A 190 24.29 -25.28 5.67
N SER A 191 23.05 -25.53 5.26
CA SER A 191 22.15 -24.51 4.72
C SER A 191 20.70 -24.79 5.13
N CYS A 192 19.78 -23.94 4.69
CA CYS A 192 18.34 -24.15 4.85
C CYS A 192 17.76 -25.21 3.89
N THR A 193 18.57 -25.76 2.97
CA THR A 193 18.16 -26.80 2.01
C THR A 193 19.03 -28.05 2.07
N THR A 194 20.17 -28.04 2.76
CA THR A 194 21.12 -29.17 2.90
C THR A 194 21.70 -29.25 4.31
N GLY A 195 22.17 -30.45 4.69
CA GLY A 195 22.70 -30.74 6.03
C GLY A 195 21.61 -31.08 7.05
N GLY A 196 22.06 -31.47 8.25
CA GLY A 196 21.18 -31.95 9.32
C GLY A 196 20.59 -33.34 9.05
N LYS A 197 19.71 -33.78 9.93
CA LYS A 197 19.06 -35.10 9.89
C LYS A 197 17.66 -35.06 9.28
N GLY A 198 17.06 -33.88 9.11
CA GLY A 198 15.72 -33.73 8.55
C GLY A 198 15.40 -32.34 8.03
N GLY A 199 14.15 -32.16 7.61
CA GLY A 199 13.65 -30.92 7.01
C GLY A 199 13.56 -31.00 5.49
N GLY A 200 13.71 -29.86 4.82
CA GLY A 200 13.44 -29.72 3.38
C GLY A 200 11.97 -29.44 3.07
N THR A 201 11.15 -29.22 4.09
CA THR A 201 9.77 -28.76 3.94
C THR A 201 9.76 -27.25 3.68
N SER A 202 8.76 -26.83 2.89
CA SER A 202 8.54 -25.46 2.50
C SER A 202 7.22 -24.98 3.12
N VAL A 203 7.28 -23.97 3.99
CA VAL A 203 6.13 -23.49 4.75
C VAL A 203 5.75 -22.08 4.32
N GLN A 204 4.48 -21.87 4.06
CA GLN A 204 3.94 -20.60 3.60
C GLN A 204 3.69 -19.65 4.77
N PHE A 205 3.99 -18.37 4.60
CA PHE A 205 3.66 -17.32 5.56
C PHE A 205 3.10 -16.10 4.83
N PRO A 206 1.81 -16.12 4.46
CA PRO A 206 1.24 -15.06 3.66
C PRO A 206 1.14 -13.74 4.46
N PHE A 207 1.32 -12.62 3.76
CA PHE A 207 1.04 -11.27 4.28
C PHE A 207 0.70 -10.31 3.14
N VAL A 208 0.29 -9.10 3.48
CA VAL A 208 0.02 -8.03 2.52
C VAL A 208 0.88 -6.82 2.88
N ALA A 209 1.43 -6.17 1.86
CA ALA A 209 1.98 -4.82 2.00
C ALA A 209 0.97 -3.82 1.42
N SER A 210 0.67 -2.76 2.15
CA SER A 210 -0.36 -1.79 1.78
C SER A 210 0.02 -0.35 2.11
N ALA A 211 -0.41 0.57 1.26
CA ALA A 211 -0.25 2.01 1.45
C ALA A 211 -1.47 2.76 0.90
N THR A 212 -1.70 3.99 1.37
CA THR A 212 -2.74 4.88 0.86
C THR A 212 -2.11 6.18 0.37
N ALA A 213 -2.30 6.50 -0.91
CA ALA A 213 -2.04 7.84 -1.41
C ALA A 213 -3.33 8.66 -1.24
N ALA A 214 -3.34 9.61 -0.31
CA ALA A 214 -4.53 10.43 -0.04
C ALA A 214 -4.81 11.40 -1.20
N PRO A 215 -6.08 11.70 -1.51
CA PRO A 215 -6.42 12.74 -2.48
C PRO A 215 -5.92 14.09 -1.96
N THR A 216 -5.36 14.90 -2.85
CA THR A 216 -4.92 16.25 -2.52
C THR A 216 -5.19 17.19 -3.68
N CYS A 217 -5.67 18.38 -3.37
CA CYS A 217 -5.79 19.49 -4.29
C CYS A 217 -5.40 20.79 -3.60
N THR A 218 -4.66 21.63 -4.33
CA THR A 218 -4.25 22.96 -3.88
C THR A 218 -4.55 23.98 -4.96
N ILE A 219 -5.15 25.11 -4.58
CA ILE A 219 -5.23 26.27 -5.47
C ILE A 219 -3.82 26.88 -5.51
N ALA A 220 -3.23 26.91 -6.69
CA ALA A 220 -1.89 27.46 -6.90
C ALA A 220 -1.94 28.99 -7.06
N SER A 221 -2.89 29.48 -7.86
CA SER A 221 -3.10 30.91 -8.07
C SER A 221 -4.47 31.20 -8.66
N ILE A 222 -4.96 32.41 -8.44
CA ILE A 222 -6.09 33.01 -9.15
C ILE A 222 -5.79 34.50 -9.30
N ALA A 223 -6.00 35.06 -10.49
CA ALA A 223 -5.89 36.49 -10.71
C ALA A 223 -7.24 37.18 -10.48
N ASP A 224 -7.19 38.45 -10.08
CA ASP A 224 -8.40 39.26 -9.97
C ASP A 224 -9.10 39.36 -11.33
N LEU A 225 -10.43 39.25 -11.30
CA LEU A 225 -11.26 39.52 -12.46
C LEU A 225 -11.57 41.02 -12.50
N ASP A 226 -10.88 41.74 -13.36
CA ASP A 226 -11.13 43.16 -13.59
C ASP A 226 -12.10 43.35 -14.77
N PHE A 227 -13.22 44.02 -14.51
CA PHE A 227 -14.19 44.41 -15.54
C PHE A 227 -13.80 45.71 -16.27
N GLY A 228 -12.66 46.30 -15.90
CA GLY A 228 -12.12 47.52 -16.49
C GLY A 228 -12.90 48.77 -16.10
N THR A 229 -12.63 49.85 -16.83
CA THR A 229 -13.29 51.14 -16.66
C THR A 229 -14.39 51.32 -17.69
N GLN A 230 -15.62 51.61 -17.25
CA GLN A 230 -16.73 51.98 -18.12
C GLN A 230 -17.10 53.45 -17.90
N SER A 231 -17.26 54.20 -18.98
CA SER A 231 -17.80 55.56 -18.93
C SER A 231 -19.32 55.56 -19.11
N GLY A 232 -20.03 56.33 -18.28
CA GLY A 232 -21.48 56.47 -18.38
C GLY A 232 -22.24 55.21 -17.99
N LEU A 233 -23.28 54.89 -18.76
CA LEU A 233 -24.17 53.76 -18.50
C LEU A 233 -23.54 52.44 -18.96
N ILE A 234 -23.96 51.33 -18.33
CA ILE A 234 -23.64 49.98 -18.80
C ILE A 234 -24.76 49.53 -19.75
N ASP A 235 -24.71 49.98 -21.00
CA ASP A 235 -25.74 49.68 -22.00
C ASP A 235 -25.53 48.33 -22.70
N ASN A 236 -24.30 47.80 -22.66
CA ASN A 236 -23.93 46.47 -23.15
C ASN A 236 -23.29 45.65 -22.02
N PRO A 237 -23.42 44.31 -22.02
CA PRO A 237 -22.78 43.47 -21.02
C PRO A 237 -21.25 43.59 -21.08
N LEU A 238 -20.61 43.80 -19.93
CA LEU A 238 -19.15 43.80 -19.82
C LEU A 238 -18.68 42.38 -19.53
N ASN A 239 -17.89 41.82 -20.45
CA ASN A 239 -17.57 40.40 -20.49
C ASN A 239 -16.05 40.22 -20.38
N TYR A 240 -15.60 39.65 -19.27
CA TYR A 240 -14.17 39.43 -18.99
C TYR A 240 -13.92 38.01 -18.50
N THR A 241 -12.65 37.62 -18.42
CA THR A 241 -12.24 36.30 -17.94
C THR A 241 -11.04 36.42 -17.02
N THR A 242 -10.97 35.54 -16.03
CA THR A 242 -9.74 35.27 -15.28
C THR A 242 -9.47 33.77 -15.28
N VAL A 243 -8.31 33.35 -14.79
CA VAL A 243 -7.92 31.95 -14.70
C VAL A 243 -7.61 31.57 -13.26
N LEU A 244 -8.12 30.40 -12.87
CA LEU A 244 -7.77 29.71 -11.64
C LEU A 244 -6.82 28.57 -12.01
N SER A 245 -5.64 28.54 -11.39
CA SER A 245 -4.69 27.43 -11.50
C SER A 245 -4.70 26.61 -10.22
N MET A 246 -4.75 25.28 -10.38
CA MET A 246 -4.76 24.33 -9.26
C MET A 246 -3.91 23.10 -9.57
N ASN A 247 -3.33 22.51 -8.53
CA ASN A 247 -2.59 21.25 -8.61
C ASN A 247 -3.35 20.20 -7.81
N CYS A 248 -3.78 19.13 -8.48
CA CYS A 248 -4.41 17.98 -7.86
C CYS A 248 -3.62 16.71 -8.12
N ARG A 249 -3.45 15.88 -7.10
CA ARG A 249 -2.87 14.54 -7.24
C ARG A 249 -3.65 13.75 -8.30
N TYR A 250 -2.92 12.99 -9.11
CA TYR A 250 -3.50 12.24 -10.23
C TYR A 250 -4.68 11.37 -9.76
N ARG A 251 -5.78 11.36 -10.54
CA ARG A 251 -7.06 10.71 -10.23
C ARG A 251 -7.87 11.25 -9.04
N THR A 252 -7.45 12.35 -8.40
CA THR A 252 -8.28 13.01 -7.38
C THR A 252 -9.48 13.66 -8.06
N ALA A 253 -10.68 13.12 -7.86
CA ALA A 253 -11.90 13.80 -8.31
C ALA A 253 -12.07 15.09 -7.52
N TRP A 254 -12.47 16.17 -8.18
CA TRP A 254 -12.63 17.47 -7.52
C TRP A 254 -13.85 18.23 -8.05
N GLN A 255 -14.35 19.13 -7.19
CA GLN A 255 -15.32 20.15 -7.55
C GLN A 255 -14.84 21.51 -7.05
N VAL A 256 -14.85 22.52 -7.91
CA VAL A 256 -14.56 23.90 -7.54
C VAL A 256 -15.88 24.66 -7.44
N SER A 257 -16.11 25.28 -6.27
CA SER A 257 -17.26 26.13 -5.98
C SER A 257 -16.84 27.58 -5.79
N LEU A 258 -17.76 28.48 -6.15
CA LEU A 258 -17.70 29.91 -5.92
C LEU A 258 -18.91 30.32 -5.09
N ASP A 259 -18.71 30.98 -3.95
CA ASP A 259 -19.82 31.55 -3.19
C ASP A 259 -20.41 32.80 -3.85
N ASN A 260 -21.41 33.44 -3.24
CA ASN A 260 -22.07 34.60 -3.83
C ASN A 260 -21.32 35.92 -3.62
N GLY A 261 -20.13 35.90 -3.01
CA GLY A 261 -19.37 37.08 -2.65
C GLY A 261 -19.81 37.73 -1.33
N GLN A 262 -18.96 38.60 -0.78
CA GLN A 262 -19.19 39.28 0.50
C GLN A 262 -20.39 40.23 0.49
N ASN A 263 -20.77 40.75 -0.69
CA ASN A 263 -21.78 41.80 -0.85
C ASN A 263 -23.09 41.31 -1.49
N ALA A 264 -23.27 39.98 -1.54
CA ALA A 264 -24.43 39.32 -2.12
C ALA A 264 -25.78 39.84 -1.56
N SER A 265 -26.82 39.77 -2.39
CA SER A 265 -28.22 39.87 -1.96
C SER A 265 -28.92 38.57 -2.32
N GLY A 266 -29.03 37.65 -1.36
CA GLY A 266 -29.47 36.28 -1.66
C GLY A 266 -28.49 35.59 -2.63
N ASN A 267 -28.99 35.18 -3.80
CA ASN A 267 -28.20 34.54 -4.86
C ASN A 267 -27.59 35.51 -5.88
N VAL A 268 -27.87 36.81 -5.75
CA VAL A 268 -27.36 37.83 -6.67
C VAL A 268 -26.01 38.34 -6.16
N ARG A 269 -24.94 38.10 -6.93
CA ARG A 269 -23.62 38.65 -6.65
C ARG A 269 -23.60 40.14 -6.95
N ARG A 270 -22.96 40.92 -6.09
CA ARG A 270 -22.90 42.39 -6.24
C ARG A 270 -21.57 42.90 -5.77
N MET A 271 -20.92 43.74 -6.58
CA MET A 271 -19.81 44.56 -6.12
C MET A 271 -20.35 45.78 -5.36
N ARG A 272 -19.60 46.26 -4.37
CA ARG A 272 -19.98 47.43 -3.54
C ARG A 272 -18.97 48.55 -3.72
N SER A 273 -19.46 49.78 -3.82
CA SER A 273 -18.62 50.99 -3.81
C SER A 273 -18.35 51.49 -2.38
N ALA A 274 -17.36 52.37 -2.23
CA ALA A 274 -17.08 53.04 -0.96
C ALA A 274 -18.29 53.87 -0.44
N SER A 275 -19.11 54.40 -1.36
CA SER A 275 -20.35 55.13 -1.04
C SER A 275 -21.55 54.22 -0.74
N GLY A 276 -21.36 52.90 -0.71
CA GLY A 276 -22.40 51.93 -0.38
C GLY A 276 -23.37 51.61 -1.51
N GLN A 277 -23.04 51.99 -2.74
CA GLN A 277 -23.79 51.61 -3.93
C GLN A 277 -23.42 50.20 -4.37
N TYR A 278 -24.32 49.52 -5.08
CA TYR A 278 -24.11 48.15 -5.55
C TYR A 278 -24.17 48.06 -7.07
N LEU A 279 -23.35 47.18 -7.64
CA LEU A 279 -23.34 46.82 -9.06
C LEU A 279 -23.41 45.29 -9.18
N THR A 280 -24.43 44.77 -9.86
CA THR A 280 -24.60 43.32 -10.01
C THR A 280 -23.62 42.75 -11.03
N TYR A 281 -23.19 41.52 -10.80
CA TYR A 281 -22.36 40.75 -11.74
C TYR A 281 -22.65 39.26 -11.58
N GLU A 282 -22.13 38.45 -12.50
CA GLU A 282 -22.23 36.99 -12.40
C GLU A 282 -21.00 36.29 -12.98
N LEU A 283 -20.74 35.07 -12.50
CA LEU A 283 -19.59 34.23 -12.86
C LEU A 283 -20.09 32.90 -13.45
N TYR A 284 -19.47 32.45 -14.53
CA TYR A 284 -19.89 31.31 -15.34
C TYR A 284 -18.73 30.35 -15.61
N ARG A 285 -19.09 29.08 -15.83
CA ARG A 285 -18.17 27.97 -16.17
C ARG A 285 -17.91 27.86 -17.68
N ASP A 286 -18.76 28.50 -18.49
CA ASP A 286 -18.74 28.41 -19.94
C ASP A 286 -18.60 29.79 -20.61
N ALA A 287 -17.97 29.81 -21.79
CA ALA A 287 -17.77 31.03 -22.56
C ALA A 287 -19.08 31.69 -23.03
N ALA A 288 -20.14 30.90 -23.20
CA ALA A 288 -21.46 31.39 -23.58
C ALA A 288 -22.23 32.01 -22.40
N ARG A 289 -21.72 31.89 -21.16
CA ARG A 289 -22.31 32.45 -19.95
C ARG A 289 -23.74 31.97 -19.71
N THR A 290 -23.94 30.67 -19.91
CA THR A 290 -25.22 30.00 -19.71
C THR A 290 -25.24 29.15 -18.44
N GLN A 291 -24.05 28.76 -17.95
CA GLN A 291 -23.87 27.91 -16.79
C GLN A 291 -23.23 28.70 -15.67
N ARG A 292 -24.08 29.19 -14.76
CA ARG A 292 -23.63 29.83 -13.52
C ARG A 292 -22.61 28.94 -12.82
N TRP A 293 -21.56 29.55 -12.29
CA TRP A 293 -20.60 28.92 -11.39
C TRP A 293 -20.96 29.31 -9.95
N GLY A 294 -21.61 28.41 -9.23
CA GLY A 294 -22.01 28.60 -7.84
C GLY A 294 -21.35 27.62 -6.89
N SER A 295 -22.07 27.27 -5.83
CA SER A 295 -21.55 26.52 -4.68
C SER A 295 -22.34 25.25 -4.34
N THR A 296 -23.36 24.92 -5.11
CA THR A 296 -24.15 23.71 -4.94
C THR A 296 -23.46 22.55 -5.67
N LEU A 297 -22.84 21.66 -4.89
CA LEU A 297 -22.15 20.48 -5.40
C LEU A 297 -23.05 19.69 -6.37
N ASN A 298 -22.43 19.17 -7.44
CA ASN A 298 -23.09 18.41 -8.51
C ASN A 298 -24.18 19.18 -9.29
N THR A 299 -24.33 20.50 -9.07
CA THR A 299 -25.31 21.33 -9.76
C THR A 299 -24.62 22.47 -10.51
N ASP A 300 -24.01 23.40 -9.77
CA ASP A 300 -23.42 24.62 -10.32
C ASP A 300 -21.91 24.78 -10.05
N THR A 301 -21.22 23.69 -9.70
CA THR A 301 -19.76 23.63 -9.49
C THR A 301 -18.98 23.11 -10.70
N GLN A 302 -17.78 23.62 -10.95
CA GLN A 302 -16.92 23.05 -11.99
C GLN A 302 -16.36 21.72 -11.49
N THR A 303 -16.42 20.67 -12.29
CA THR A 303 -15.92 19.33 -11.91
C THR A 303 -14.78 18.90 -12.80
N GLY A 304 -13.97 17.97 -12.28
CA GLY A 304 -12.91 17.34 -13.05
C GLY A 304 -12.13 16.34 -12.20
N THR A 305 -11.03 15.87 -12.79
CA THR A 305 -10.15 14.88 -12.17
C THR A 305 -8.72 15.37 -12.23
N GLY A 306 -7.99 15.18 -11.14
CA GLY A 306 -6.59 15.50 -10.99
C GLY A 306 -5.74 14.84 -12.07
N THR A 307 -4.89 15.62 -12.74
CA THR A 307 -3.95 15.11 -13.75
C THR A 307 -2.57 14.82 -13.17
N GLY A 308 -2.32 15.16 -11.90
CA GLY A 308 -0.97 15.12 -11.31
C GLY A 308 -0.06 16.26 -11.77
N SER A 309 -0.63 17.28 -12.41
CA SER A 309 0.05 18.48 -12.90
C SER A 309 -0.87 19.69 -12.76
N ALA A 310 -0.37 20.88 -13.09
CA ALA A 310 -1.16 22.11 -13.06
C ALA A 310 -2.35 22.02 -14.02
N GLN A 311 -3.53 22.35 -13.51
CA GLN A 311 -4.79 22.43 -14.24
C GLN A 311 -5.33 23.85 -14.16
N THR A 312 -5.74 24.40 -15.30
CA THR A 312 -6.30 25.73 -15.39
C THR A 312 -7.80 25.68 -15.66
N LEU A 313 -8.56 26.50 -14.95
CA LEU A 313 -9.99 26.69 -15.13
C LEU A 313 -10.23 28.15 -15.50
N THR A 314 -10.86 28.39 -16.65
CA THR A 314 -11.27 29.73 -17.07
C THR A 314 -12.57 30.10 -16.38
N LEU A 315 -12.54 31.24 -15.70
CA LEU A 315 -13.71 31.83 -15.05
C LEU A 315 -14.22 32.97 -15.93
N TYR A 316 -15.49 32.88 -16.31
CA TYR A 316 -16.12 33.85 -17.22
C TYR A 316 -16.98 34.81 -16.41
N GLY A 317 -16.57 36.07 -16.35
CA GLY A 317 -17.32 37.14 -15.70
C GLY A 317 -18.28 37.87 -16.64
N GLN A 318 -19.37 38.37 -16.06
CA GLN A 318 -20.23 39.35 -16.72
C GLN A 318 -20.79 40.38 -15.73
N VAL A 319 -20.72 41.65 -16.11
CA VAL A 319 -21.62 42.68 -15.58
C VAL A 319 -22.75 42.86 -16.60
N PRO A 320 -24.02 42.56 -16.26
CA PRO A 320 -25.12 42.65 -17.20
C PRO A 320 -25.43 44.11 -17.58
N ALA A 321 -25.99 44.28 -18.77
CA ALA A 321 -26.45 45.57 -19.28
C ALA A 321 -27.60 46.17 -18.46
N ARG A 322 -27.94 47.42 -18.75
CA ARG A 322 -29.04 48.21 -18.17
C ARG A 322 -28.84 48.49 -16.68
N GLN A 323 -27.60 48.74 -16.27
CA GLN A 323 -27.26 49.21 -14.94
C GLN A 323 -26.74 50.65 -15.02
N THR A 324 -27.17 51.48 -14.06
CA THR A 324 -26.81 52.90 -13.96
C THR A 324 -26.04 53.16 -12.67
N PRO A 325 -24.84 52.56 -12.47
CA PRO A 325 -24.09 52.75 -11.23
C PRO A 325 -23.66 54.22 -11.07
N ALA A 326 -23.57 54.68 -9.82
CA ALA A 326 -22.94 55.95 -9.55
C ALA A 326 -21.44 55.87 -9.90
N PRO A 327 -20.80 56.98 -10.32
CA PRO A 327 -19.36 56.97 -10.56
C PRO A 327 -18.58 56.53 -9.31
N GLY A 328 -17.66 55.57 -9.49
CA GLY A 328 -16.82 55.07 -8.43
C GLY A 328 -16.26 53.68 -8.73
N SER A 329 -15.33 53.23 -7.89
CA SER A 329 -14.81 51.86 -7.92
C SER A 329 -15.74 50.92 -7.16
N TYR A 330 -16.02 49.76 -7.74
CA TYR A 330 -16.85 48.71 -7.16
C TYR A 330 -16.01 47.44 -7.03
N SER A 331 -16.05 46.79 -5.87
CA SER A 331 -15.34 45.52 -5.64
C SER A 331 -16.21 44.53 -4.88
N ASP A 332 -15.94 43.24 -5.07
CA ASP A 332 -16.46 42.16 -4.23
C ASP A 332 -15.34 41.13 -3.99
N VAL A 333 -15.50 40.30 -2.97
CA VAL A 333 -14.59 39.18 -2.69
C VAL A 333 -15.39 37.89 -2.70
N VAL A 334 -15.07 37.01 -3.65
CA VAL A 334 -15.71 35.69 -3.80
C VAL A 334 -14.81 34.62 -3.21
N LYS A 335 -15.36 33.75 -2.37
CA LYS A 335 -14.63 32.60 -1.85
C LYS A 335 -14.63 31.48 -2.88
N VAL A 336 -13.43 31.05 -3.27
CA VAL A 336 -13.20 29.84 -4.06
C VAL A 336 -12.95 28.67 -3.11
N THR A 337 -13.66 27.55 -3.29
CA THR A 337 -13.44 26.33 -2.51
C THR A 337 -13.24 25.14 -3.45
N VAL A 338 -12.20 24.34 -3.21
CA VAL A 338 -12.00 23.05 -3.91
C VAL A 338 -12.39 21.93 -2.95
N THR A 339 -13.35 21.10 -3.37
CA THR A 339 -13.81 19.90 -2.64
C THR A 339 -13.27 18.66 -3.34
N TYR A 340 -12.70 17.71 -2.61
CA TYR A 340 -12.09 16.47 -3.11
C TYR A 340 -12.09 15.37 -2.04
#